data_AF-A0A2E5LY17-F1
#
_entry.id   AF-A0A2E5LY17-F1
#
_cell.length_a   1.000
_cell.length_b   1.000
_cell.length_c   1.000
_cell.angle_alpha   90.00
_cell.angle_beta   90.00
_cell.angle_gamma   90.00
#
_symmetry.space_group_name_H-M   'P 1'
#
loop_
_entity.id
_entity.type
_entity.pdbx_description
1 polymer ?
#
loop_
_entity_poly.entity_id
_entity_poly.type
_entity_poly.pdbx_seq_one_letter_code
_entity_poly.pdbx_strand_id
1 'polypeptide(L)'
;MTFFDRFRESVKETAAAATEATNKLARRAQLEIKESRLQARVRREKTAIGEAIYPLLASGDLQIDLAEVQTALARIEVLNEQLAENAAELDALATAPPGKPPLGGG
;
A
#
# COMPACT_ATOMS: atom_id res chain seq x y z
N MET A 1 -32.50 30.92 14.52
CA MET A 1 -31.32 30.62 13.67
C MET A 1 -31.30 31.60 12.52
N THR A 2 -30.22 32.39 12.38
CA THR A 2 -30.11 33.39 11.31
C THR A 2 -29.49 32.79 10.04
N PHE A 3 -29.71 33.45 8.90
CA PHE A 3 -29.09 33.08 7.61
C PHE A 3 -27.55 33.04 7.70
N PHE A 4 -26.96 33.95 8.49
CA PHE A 4 -25.52 34.01 8.73
C PHE A 4 -24.99 32.78 9.48
N ASP A 5 -25.76 32.23 10.43
CA ASP A 5 -25.39 31.00 11.13
C ASP A 5 -25.36 29.80 10.18
N ARG A 6 -26.38 29.65 9.32
CA ARG A 6 -26.40 28.59 8.30
C ARG A 6 -25.28 28.72 7.27
N PHE A 7 -24.96 29.94 6.86
CA PHE A 7 -23.86 30.18 5.92
C PHE A 7 -22.50 29.80 6.53
N ARG A 8 -22.25 30.20 7.79
CA ARG A 8 -21.05 29.78 8.52
C ARG A 8 -20.98 28.26 8.71
N GLU A 9 -22.09 27.61 9.01
CA GLU A 9 -22.19 26.15 9.13
C GLU A 9 -21.81 25.47 7.81
N SER A 10 -22.40 25.92 6.70
CA SER A 10 -22.13 25.39 5.36
C SER A 10 -20.68 25.57 4.92
N VAL A 11 -20.07 26.73 5.21
CA VAL A 11 -18.65 26.97 4.91
C VAL A 11 -17.74 26.05 5.75
N LYS A 12 -18.09 25.83 7.03
CA LYS A 12 -17.33 24.90 7.90
C LYS A 12 -17.45 23.45 7.41
N GLU A 13 -18.64 23.00 7.03
CA GLU A 13 -18.86 21.67 6.46
C GLU A 13 -18.07 21.49 5.15
N THR A 14 -18.08 22.51 4.29
CA THR A 14 -17.34 22.49 3.02
C THR A 14 -15.82 22.46 3.25
N ALA A 15 -15.31 23.26 4.20
CA ALA A 15 -13.91 23.27 4.56
C ALA A 15 -13.46 21.94 5.20
N ALA A 16 -14.31 21.32 6.03
CA ALA A 16 -14.06 20.02 6.62
C ALA A 16 -14.01 18.92 5.54
N ALA A 17 -14.97 18.91 4.62
CA ALA A 17 -15.02 17.95 3.51
C ALA A 17 -13.81 18.10 2.56
N ALA A 18 -13.39 19.34 2.27
CA ALA A 18 -12.19 19.60 1.47
C ALA A 18 -10.92 19.08 2.15
N THR A 19 -10.79 19.31 3.47
CA THR A 19 -9.63 18.84 4.26
C THR A 19 -9.58 17.31 4.30
N GLU A 20 -10.72 16.65 4.49
CA GLU A 20 -10.83 15.18 4.48
C GLU A 20 -10.45 14.59 3.11
N ALA A 21 -10.91 15.21 2.02
CA ALA A 21 -10.55 14.82 0.66
C ALA A 21 -9.04 14.98 0.41
N THR A 22 -8.42 16.07 0.86
CA THR A 22 -6.97 16.27 0.74
C THR A 22 -6.18 15.22 1.54
N ASN A 23 -6.60 14.91 2.77
CA ASN A 23 -5.96 13.89 3.60
C ASN A 23 -6.06 12.50 2.96
N LYS A 24 -7.22 12.17 2.38
CA LYS A 24 -7.45 10.92 1.66
C LYS A 24 -6.55 10.79 0.44
N LEU A 25 -6.41 11.85 -0.36
CA LEU A 25 -5.51 11.90 -1.51
C LEU A 25 -4.04 11.77 -1.10
N ALA A 26 -3.62 12.48 -0.04
CA ALA A 26 -2.25 12.41 0.47
C ALA A 26 -1.92 10.99 0.97
N ARG A 27 -2.84 10.34 1.70
CA ARG A 27 -2.64 8.96 2.18
C ARG A 27 -2.59 7.96 1.04
N ARG A 28 -3.46 8.12 0.03
CA ARG A 28 -3.41 7.32 -1.20
C ARG A 28 -2.06 7.44 -1.91
N ALA A 29 -1.58 8.65 -2.13
CA ALA A 29 -0.28 8.88 -2.77
C ALA A 29 0.88 8.24 -1.98
N GLN A 30 0.82 8.30 -0.64
CA GLN A 30 1.82 7.63 0.21
C GLN A 30 1.79 6.10 0.05
N LEU A 31 0.60 5.49 -0.02
CA LEU A 31 0.44 4.05 -0.21
C LEU A 31 0.91 3.61 -1.60
N GLU A 32 0.58 4.36 -2.66
CA GLU A 32 1.05 4.07 -4.03
C GLU A 32 2.58 4.12 -4.12
N ILE A 33 3.24 5.08 -3.46
CA ILE A 33 4.70 5.13 -3.37
C ILE A 33 5.26 3.92 -2.61
N LYS A 34 4.63 3.51 -1.50
CA LYS A 34 5.03 2.32 -0.74
C LYS A 34 4.90 1.06 -1.59
N GLU A 35 3.80 0.91 -2.32
CA GLU A 35 3.55 -0.21 -3.21
C GLU A 35 4.64 -0.32 -4.29
N SER A 36 4.95 0.79 -4.96
CA SER A 36 6.03 0.86 -5.96
C SER A 36 7.38 0.42 -5.39
N ARG A 37 7.70 0.83 -4.15
CA ARG A 37 8.93 0.43 -3.45
C ARG A 37 8.94 -1.07 -3.12
N LEU A 38 7.82 -1.63 -2.67
CA LEU A 38 7.69 -3.06 -2.38
C LEU A 38 7.82 -3.89 -3.65
N GLN A 39 7.16 -3.49 -4.74
CA GLN A 39 7.32 -4.12 -6.05
C GLN A 39 8.77 -4.10 -6.53
N ALA A 40 9.49 -2.99 -6.33
CA ALA A 40 10.91 -2.90 -6.66
C ALA A 40 11.76 -3.88 -5.83
N ARG A 41 11.43 -4.10 -4.55
CA ARG A 41 12.09 -5.11 -3.71
C ARG A 41 11.81 -6.53 -4.20
N VAL A 42 10.57 -6.85 -4.55
CA VAL A 42 10.21 -8.16 -5.14
C VAL A 42 11.00 -8.41 -6.42
N ARG A 43 11.16 -7.41 -7.29
CA ARG A 43 11.99 -7.53 -8.50
C ARG A 43 13.44 -7.83 -8.17
N ARG A 44 14.02 -7.19 -7.16
CA ARG A 44 15.41 -7.45 -6.72
C ARG A 44 15.60 -8.88 -6.21
N GLU A 45 14.69 -9.37 -5.37
CA GLU A 45 14.77 -10.76 -4.87
C GLU A 45 14.64 -11.76 -6.03
N LYS A 46 13.76 -11.50 -7.02
CA LYS A 46 13.68 -12.31 -8.25
C LYS A 46 14.97 -12.30 -9.06
N THR A 47 15.63 -11.14 -9.17
CA THR A 47 16.95 -11.04 -9.82
C THR A 47 18.00 -11.85 -9.06
N ALA A 48 18.04 -11.74 -7.72
CA ALA A 48 18.97 -12.51 -6.89
C ALA A 48 18.79 -14.03 -7.05
N ILE A 49 17.54 -14.50 -7.15
CA ILE A 49 17.25 -15.90 -7.48
C ILE A 49 17.86 -16.27 -8.85
N GLY A 50 17.65 -15.43 -9.87
CA GLY A 50 18.23 -15.66 -11.19
C GLY A 50 19.76 -15.70 -11.18
N GLU A 51 20.39 -14.79 -10.45
CA GLU A 51 21.85 -14.72 -10.28
C GLU A 51 22.41 -15.96 -9.56
N ALA A 52 21.70 -16.49 -8.56
CA ALA A 52 22.08 -17.72 -7.86
C ALA A 52 21.88 -18.98 -8.71
N ILE A 53 20.78 -19.06 -9.48
CA ILE A 53 20.42 -20.24 -10.27
C ILE A 53 21.21 -20.34 -11.57
N TYR A 54 21.49 -19.22 -12.24
CA TYR A 54 22.08 -19.21 -13.58
C TYR A 54 23.42 -19.96 -13.69
N PRO A 55 24.40 -19.76 -12.80
CA PRO A 55 25.65 -20.51 -12.83
C PRO A 55 25.44 -22.01 -12.68
N LEU A 56 24.50 -22.41 -11.82
CA LEU A 56 24.21 -23.81 -11.52
C LEU A 56 23.53 -24.52 -12.69
N LEU A 57 22.61 -23.82 -13.37
CA LEU A 57 22.04 -24.27 -14.64
C LEU A 57 23.12 -24.47 -15.71
N ALA A 58 24.06 -23.53 -15.83
CA ALA A 58 25.14 -23.61 -16.81
C ALA A 58 26.10 -24.79 -16.53
N SER A 59 26.33 -25.12 -15.25
CA SER A 59 27.16 -26.26 -14.83
C SER A 59 26.43 -27.62 -14.86
N GLY A 60 25.09 -27.64 -14.94
CA GLY A 60 24.29 -28.86 -14.81
C GLY A 60 24.08 -29.34 -13.36
N ASP A 61 24.59 -28.60 -12.38
CA ASP A 61 24.55 -28.93 -10.95
C ASP A 61 23.36 -28.28 -10.20
N LEU A 62 22.28 -27.96 -10.91
CA LEU A 62 21.13 -27.32 -10.29
C LEU A 62 20.49 -28.23 -9.23
N GLN A 63 20.52 -27.78 -7.99
CA GLN A 63 19.82 -28.42 -6.88
C GLN A 63 18.42 -27.81 -6.70
N ILE A 64 17.45 -28.63 -6.34
CA ILE A 64 16.07 -28.18 -6.12
C ILE A 64 15.96 -27.28 -4.88
N ASP A 65 16.80 -27.50 -3.86
CA ASP A 65 16.70 -26.85 -2.54
C ASP A 65 17.87 -25.92 -2.21
N LEU A 66 18.21 -25.02 -3.13
CA LEU A 66 19.20 -23.98 -2.83
C LEU A 66 18.72 -23.07 -1.70
N ALA A 67 19.47 -23.05 -0.59
CA ALA A 67 19.15 -22.25 0.59
C ALA A 67 18.99 -20.75 0.28
N GLU A 68 19.79 -20.22 -0.67
CA GLU A 68 19.70 -18.82 -1.14
C GLU A 68 18.37 -18.54 -1.84
N VAL A 69 17.91 -19.47 -2.68
CA VAL A 69 16.62 -19.38 -3.37
C VAL A 69 15.48 -19.47 -2.37
N GLN A 70 15.55 -20.41 -1.41
CA GLN A 70 14.54 -20.55 -0.36
C GLN A 70 14.42 -19.28 0.50
N THR A 71 15.56 -18.67 0.83
CA THR A 71 15.59 -17.41 1.57
C THR A 71 14.95 -16.26 0.78
N ALA A 72 15.26 -16.15 -0.51
CA ALA A 72 14.68 -15.12 -1.37
C ALA A 72 13.17 -15.35 -1.58
N LEU A 73 12.71 -16.60 -1.70
CA LEU A 73 11.29 -16.94 -1.79
C LEU A 73 10.53 -16.55 -0.52
N ALA A 74 11.04 -16.89 0.66
CA ALA A 74 10.42 -16.48 1.92
C ALA A 74 10.31 -14.95 2.05
N ARG A 75 11.32 -14.21 1.59
CA ARG A 75 11.26 -12.73 1.54
C ARG A 75 10.19 -12.23 0.56
N ILE A 76 10.07 -12.85 -0.61
CA ILE A 76 9.05 -12.50 -1.59
C ILE A 76 7.65 -12.73 -1.02
N GLU A 77 7.42 -13.82 -0.28
CA GLU A 77 6.13 -14.09 0.38
C GLU A 77 5.74 -12.96 1.33
N VAL A 78 6.63 -12.58 2.25
CA VAL A 78 6.40 -11.45 3.18
C VAL A 78 6.13 -10.14 2.44
N LEU A 79 6.87 -9.86 1.36
CA LEU A 79 6.65 -8.65 0.56
C LEU A 79 5.29 -8.67 -0.17
N ASN A 80 4.83 -9.83 -0.60
CA ASN A 80 3.52 -9.98 -1.24
C ASN A 80 2.37 -9.81 -0.24
N GLU A 81 2.53 -10.30 0.99
CA GLU A 81 1.58 -10.03 2.08
C GLU A 81 1.44 -8.53 2.33
N GLN A 82 2.57 -7.81 2.43
CA GLN A 82 2.57 -6.35 2.59
C GLN A 82 1.95 -5.61 1.40
N LEU A 83 2.12 -6.13 0.18
CA LEU A 83 1.45 -5.59 -1.01
C LEU A 83 -0.06 -5.80 -0.95
N ALA A 84 -0.52 -6.98 -0.51
CA ALA A 84 -1.93 -7.27 -0.35
C ALA A 84 -2.59 -6.39 0.73
N GLU A 85 -1.90 -6.16 1.85
CA GLU A 85 -2.36 -5.23 2.90
C GLU A 85 -2.50 -3.80 2.39
N ASN A 86 -1.49 -3.29 1.67
CA ASN A 86 -1.54 -1.94 1.10
C ASN A 86 -2.65 -1.81 0.03
N ALA A 87 -2.86 -2.85 -0.78
CA ALA A 87 -3.94 -2.88 -1.77
C ALA A 87 -5.32 -2.84 -1.10
N ALA A 88 -5.51 -3.61 -0.02
CA ALA A 88 -6.74 -3.56 0.77
C ALA A 88 -6.97 -2.19 1.42
N GLU A 89 -5.91 -1.51 1.89
CA GLU A 89 -6.02 -0.14 2.43
C GLU A 89 -6.39 0.86 1.33
N LEU A 90 -5.83 0.73 0.12
CA LEU A 90 -6.19 1.55 -1.04
C LEU A 90 -7.66 1.35 -1.45
N ASP A 91 -8.16 0.11 -1.45
CA ASP A 91 -9.55 -0.21 -1.75
C ASP A 91 -10.50 0.33 -0.67
N ALA A 92 -10.12 0.24 0.61
CA ALA A 92 -10.87 0.84 1.72
C ALA A 92 -10.94 2.37 1.59
N LEU A 93 -9.85 3.02 1.18
CA LEU A 93 -9.88 4.44 0.85
C LEU A 93 -10.77 4.70 -0.36
N ALA A 94 -10.71 3.91 -1.44
CA ALA A 94 -11.56 4.12 -2.60
C ALA A 94 -13.07 4.02 -2.29
N THR A 95 -13.45 3.13 -1.38
CA THR A 95 -14.85 2.83 -1.03
C THR A 95 -15.42 3.63 0.15
N ALA A 96 -14.57 4.30 0.95
CA ALA A 96 -15.03 5.13 2.06
C ALA A 96 -15.91 6.30 1.58
N PRO A 97 -17.19 6.40 2.00
CA PRO A 97 -18.08 7.51 1.66
C PRO A 97 -17.56 8.82 2.28
N PRO A 98 -17.77 9.97 1.63
CA PRO A 98 -17.40 11.27 2.20
C PRO A 98 -18.25 11.54 3.44
N GLY A 99 -17.61 11.75 4.60
CA GLY A 99 -18.26 12.28 5.79
C GLY A 99 -19.13 11.31 6.56
N LYS A 100 -18.51 10.54 7.47
CA LYS A 100 -19.13 10.36 8.79
C LYS A 100 -18.05 10.62 9.83
N PRO A 101 -18.16 11.70 10.64
CA PRO A 101 -17.24 11.89 11.75
C PRO A 101 -17.30 10.65 12.66
N PRO A 102 -16.18 10.25 13.27
CA PRO A 102 -16.23 9.19 14.27
C PRO A 102 -17.23 9.63 15.34
N LEU A 103 -18.30 8.87 15.52
CA LEU A 103 -19.16 8.98 16.68
C LEU A 103 -18.27 8.61 17.88
N GLY A 104 -17.66 9.65 18.47
CA GLY A 104 -17.01 9.54 19.77
C GLY A 104 -18.08 9.09 20.76
N GLY A 105 -18.01 7.81 21.13
CA GLY A 105 -18.71 7.30 22.30
C GLY A 105 -18.03 7.85 23.54
N GLY A 106 -18.83 8.44 24.43
CA GLY A 106 -18.43 9.01 25.70
C GLY A 106 -19.55 9.86 26.28
#